data_AF-A0A1G0AEZ2-F1
#
_entry.id   AF-A0A1G0AEZ2-F1
#
_cell.length_a   1.000
_cell.length_b   1.000
_cell.length_c   1.000
_cell.angle_alpha   90.00
_cell.angle_beta   90.00
_cell.angle_gamma   90.00
#
_symmetry.space_group_name_H-M   'P 1'
#
loop_
_entity.id
_entity.type
_entity.pdbx_description
1 polymer ?
#
loop_
_entity_poly.entity_id
_entity_poly.type
_entity_poly.pdbx_seq_one_letter_code
_entity_poly.pdbx_strand_id
1 'polypeptide(L)' 'MASVEEVKRRHEVRLMKTPGVVGVGVGRRDGRDCIRVYVDEESPRLFAALPKTLEDVPVEIVVSGAFRAR' A
#
# COMPACT_ATOMS: atom_id res chain seq x y z
N MET A 1 -11.70 -7.38 15.76
CA MET A 1 -10.89 -6.54 14.85
C MET A 1 -10.33 -7.45 13.77
N ALA A 2 -10.39 -7.05 12.50
CA ALA A 2 -9.72 -7.79 11.44
C ALA A 2 -8.20 -7.65 11.60
N SER A 3 -7.45 -8.70 11.27
CA SER A 3 -5.98 -8.62 11.21
C SER A 3 -5.54 -7.68 10.08
N VAL A 4 -4.34 -7.11 10.17
CA VAL A 4 -3.77 -6.28 9.09
C VAL A 4 -3.66 -7.06 7.78
N GLU A 5 -3.43 -8.36 7.85
CA GLU A 5 -3.39 -9.29 6.73
C GLU A 5 -4.77 -9.43 6.07
N GLU A 6 -5.85 -9.50 6.84
CA GLU A 6 -7.22 -9.52 6.30
C GLU A 6 -7.59 -8.19 5.65
N VAL A 7 -7.24 -7.07 6.28
CA VAL A 7 -7.46 -5.74 5.68
C VAL A 7 -6.69 -5.63 4.37
N LYS A 8 -5.39 -5.99 4.35
CA LYS A 8 -4.60 -6.07 3.12
C LYS A 8 -5.34 -6.89 2.06
N ARG A 9 -5.72 -8.14 2.38
CA ARG A 9 -6.32 -9.07 1.40
C ARG A 9 -7.62 -8.51 0.80
N ARG A 10 -8.45 -7.82 1.59
CA ARG A 10 -9.70 -7.21 1.12
C ARG A 10 -9.48 -6.06 0.15
N HIS A 11 -8.44 -5.25 0.36
CA HIS A 11 -8.19 -4.03 -0.41
C HIS A 11 -7.12 -4.19 -1.50
N GLU A 12 -6.33 -5.26 -1.47
CA GLU A 12 -5.19 -5.51 -2.38
C GLU A 12 -5.58 -5.39 -3.85
N VAL A 13 -6.63 -6.08 -4.29
CA VAL A 13 -7.08 -6.04 -5.69
C VAL A 13 -7.47 -4.63 -6.13
N ARG A 14 -8.05 -3.83 -5.24
CA ARG A 14 -8.45 -2.45 -5.55
C ARG A 14 -7.24 -1.53 -5.62
N LEU A 15 -6.29 -1.66 -4.69
CA LEU A 15 -5.05 -0.87 -4.68
C LEU A 15 -4.18 -1.17 -5.91
N MET A 16 -4.05 -2.45 -6.28
CA MET A 16 -3.30 -2.87 -7.48
C MET A 16 -3.91 -2.38 -8.80
N LYS A 17 -5.17 -1.89 -8.80
CA LYS A 17 -5.79 -1.25 -9.97
C LYS A 17 -5.45 0.23 -10.11
N THR A 18 -4.87 0.84 -9.08
CA THR A 18 -4.45 2.24 -9.14
C THR A 18 -3.19 2.36 -9.99
N PRO A 19 -3.19 3.15 -11.08
CA PRO A 19 -2.00 3.35 -11.91
C PRO A 19 -0.80 3.82 -11.08
N GLY A 20 0.35 3.18 -11.27
CA GLY A 20 1.59 3.45 -10.52
C GLY A 20 1.75 2.60 -9.25
N VAL A 21 0.72 1.87 -8.80
CA VAL A 21 0.88 0.87 -7.73
C VAL A 21 1.48 -0.41 -8.32
N VAL A 22 2.59 -0.86 -7.74
CA VAL A 22 3.32 -2.05 -8.16
C VAL A 22 3.28 -3.18 -7.13
N GLY A 23 2.83 -2.90 -5.90
CA GLY A 23 2.67 -3.94 -4.88
C GLY A 23 1.96 -3.46 -3.62
N VAL A 24 1.46 -4.42 -2.83
CA VAL A 24 0.88 -4.17 -1.51
C VAL A 24 1.44 -5.18 -0.51
N GLY A 25 1.86 -4.73 0.66
CA GLY A 25 2.42 -5.57 1.72
C GLY A 25 1.93 -5.19 3.10
N VAL A 26 2.27 -6.02 4.08
CA VAL A 26 2.16 -5.68 5.50
C VAL A 26 3.55 -5.26 5.99
N GLY A 27 3.61 -4.15 6.71
CA GLY A 27 4.84 -3.65 7.33
C GLY A 27 4.60 -3.28 8.79
N ARG A 28 5.64 -2.75 9.41
CA ARG A 28 5.57 -2.17 10.75
C ARG A 28 6.20 -0.78 10.74
N ARG A 29 5.50 0.19 11.31
CA ARG A 29 5.94 1.58 11.48
C ARG A 29 5.69 1.99 12.93
N ASP A 30 6.70 2.53 13.60
CA ASP A 30 6.61 2.98 15.00
C ASP A 30 6.01 1.93 15.95
N GLY A 31 6.35 0.65 15.74
CA GLY A 31 5.86 -0.46 16.56
C GLY A 31 4.42 -0.92 16.27
N ARG A 32 3.75 -0.34 15.27
CA ARG A 32 2.38 -0.70 14.85
C ARG A 32 2.37 -1.28 13.44
N ASP A 33 1.48 -2.24 13.21
CA ASP A 33 1.35 -2.84 11.90
C ASP A 33 0.64 -1.87 10.94
N CYS A 34 1.13 -1.83 9.70
CA CYS A 34 0.66 -0.92 8.66
C CYS A 34 0.56 -1.66 7.32
N ILE A 35 -0.24 -1.09 6.41
CA ILE A 35 -0.30 -1.54 5.03
C ILE A 35 0.71 -0.72 4.23
N ARG A 36 1.65 -1.39 3.57
CA ARG A 36 2.60 -0.75 2.66
C ARG A 36 2.09 -0.82 1.24
N VAL A 37 2.00 0.33 0.57
CA VAL A 37 1.68 0.43 -0.85
C VAL A 37 2.95 0.82 -1.59
N TYR A 38 3.42 -0.06 -2.45
CA TYR A 38 4.63 0.14 -3.24
C TYR A 38 4.26 0.77 -4.58
N VAL A 39 4.99 1.81 -4.96
CA VAL A 39 4.78 2.55 -6.21
C VAL A 39 6.04 2.60 -7.07
N ASP A 40 5.86 2.71 -8.38
CA ASP A 40 6.96 2.76 -9.36
C ASP A 40 7.72 4.09 -9.32
N GLU A 41 7.04 5.21 -9.06
CA GLU A 41 7.66 6.53 -9.02
C GLU A 41 7.03 7.45 -7.97
N GLU A 42 7.75 8.53 -7.62
CA GLU A 42 7.22 9.58 -6.77
C GLU A 42 6.27 10.47 -7.59
N SER A 43 4.97 10.40 -7.28
CA SER A 43 3.93 11.14 -7.99
C SER A 43 2.95 11.78 -7.01
N PRO A 44 2.91 13.12 -6.90
CA PRO A 44 1.97 13.80 -6.01
C PRO A 44 0.50 13.47 -6.30
N ARG A 45 0.16 13.22 -7.58
CA ARG A 45 -1.19 12.82 -7.98
C ARG A 45 -1.54 11.42 -7.45
N LEU A 46 -0.59 10.49 -7.50
CA LEU A 46 -0.75 9.14 -6.96
C LEU A 46 -0.90 9.17 -5.44
N PHE A 47 -0.04 9.94 -4.75
CA PHE A 47 -0.10 10.05 -3.29
C PHE A 47 -1.41 10.65 -2.80
N ALA A 48 -2.00 11.57 -3.58
CA ALA A 48 -3.32 12.12 -3.29
C ALA A 48 -4.47 11.14 -3.58
N ALA A 49 -4.30 10.21 -4.52
CA ALA A 49 -5.32 9.21 -4.87
C ALA A 49 -5.35 8.01 -3.91
N LEU A 50 -4.23 7.72 -3.23
CA LEU A 50 -4.13 6.61 -2.29
C LEU A 50 -4.74 6.96 -0.93
N PRO A 51 -5.48 6.04 -0.31
CA PRO A 51 -6.02 6.25 1.03
C PRO A 51 -4.89 6.29 2.06
N LYS A 52 -5.01 7.16 3.06
CA LYS A 52 -4.07 7.22 4.20
C LYS A 52 -4.33 6.15 5.25
N THR A 53 -5.53 5.59 5.27
CA THR A 53 -5.97 4.54 6.19
C THR A 53 -6.94 3.57 5.50
N LEU A 54 -6.95 2.32 5.93
CA LEU A 54 -7.90 1.28 5.49
C LEU A 54 -8.40 0.53 6.73
N GLU A 55 -9.70 0.60 7.03
CA GLU A 55 -10.27 -0.06 8.22
C GLU A 55 -9.45 0.24 9.50
N ASP A 56 -9.13 1.52 9.71
CA ASP A 56 -8.28 2.03 10.82
C ASP A 56 -6.81 1.59 10.83
N VAL A 57 -6.38 0.83 9.83
CA VAL A 57 -4.96 0.48 9.62
C VAL A 57 -4.27 1.60 8.83
N PRO A 58 -3.14 2.14 9.30
CA PRO A 58 -2.40 3.17 8.58
C PRO A 58 -1.80 2.61 7.28
N VAL A 59 -1.85 3.44 6.23
CA VAL A 59 -1.21 3.14 4.95
C VAL A 59 0.09 3.94 4.83
N GLU A 60 1.16 3.24 4.52
CA GLU A 60 2.48 3.80 4.23
C GLU A 60 2.78 3.64 2.73
N ILE A 61 3.06 4.75 2.05
CA ILE A 61 3.44 4.72 0.63
C ILE A 61 4.96 4.61 0.54
N VAL A 62 5.44 3.64 -0.24
CA VAL A 62 6.86 3.36 -0.41
C VAL A 62 7.20 3.43 -1.90
N VAL A 63 8.08 4.34 -2.30
CA VAL A 63 8.60 4.38 -3.68
C VAL A 63 9.64 3.27 -3.83
N SER A 64 9.31 2.23 -4.60
CA SER A 64 10.17 1.05 -4.80
C SER A 64 10.85 1.01 -6.17
N GLY A 65 10.36 1.80 -7.14
CA GLY A 65 10.66 1.54 -8.54
C GLY A 65 9.80 0.39 -9.10
N ALA A 66 9.92 0.14 -10.40
CA ALA A 66 9.22 -0.94 -11.06
C ALA A 66 9.76 -2.32 -10.64
N PHE A 67 8.91 -3.19 -10.11
CA PHE A 67 9.25 -4.59 -9.92
C PHE A 67 9.41 -5.29 -11.28
N ARG A 68 10.58 -5.90 -11.51
CA ARG A 68 10.86 -6.68 -12.73
C ARG A 68 11.15 -8.12 -12.33
N ALA A 69 10.35 -9.05 -12.84
CA ALA A 69 10.72 -10.47 -12.82
C ALA A 69 11.90 -10.69 -13.78
N ARG A 70 12.86 -11.51 -13.36
CA ARG A 70 13.96 -12.00 -14.20
C ARG A 70 13.76 -13.47 -14.48
#